data_AF-A0A6A2ZTS5-F1
#
_entry.id   AF-A0A6A2ZTS5-F1
#
_cell.length_a   1.000
_cell.length_b   1.000
_cell.length_c   1.000
_cell.angle_alpha   90.00
_cell.angle_beta   90.00
_cell.angle_gamma   90.00
#
_symmetry.space_group_name_H-M   'P 1'
#
loop_
_entity.id
_entity.type
_entity.pdbx_description
1 polymer ?
#
loop_
_entity_poly.entity_id
_entity_poly.type
_entity_poly.pdbx_seq_one_letter_code
_entity_poly.pdbx_strand_id
1 'polypeptide(L)'
;MVATSLIMDVNGTVEGGPREFDCFALALQWPGTICHRTSHCCSSNACCRGTNSPTEFTIHGLWPDYNDGTWPSCCSRARFDVKEISPLMDALEKYWPSLYCSRSSTWFSGKGIFWAHEVDITCMSLYTVKSFCPP
;
A
#
# COMPACT_ATOMS: atom_id res chain seq x y z
N MET A 1 -13.15 -46.86 -6.07
CA MET A 1 -13.16 -45.99 -7.27
C MET A 1 -11.82 -45.29 -7.31
N VAL A 2 -11.08 -45.52 -8.38
CA VAL A 2 -9.76 -44.94 -8.63
C VAL A 2 -9.98 -43.57 -9.28
N ALA A 3 -9.29 -42.54 -8.82
CA ALA A 3 -9.04 -41.34 -9.60
C ALA A 3 -7.53 -41.09 -9.56
N THR A 4 -6.86 -41.56 -10.60
CA THR A 4 -5.47 -41.28 -10.90
C THR A 4 -5.42 -39.88 -11.51
N SER A 5 -4.69 -38.95 -10.90
CA SER A 5 -4.20 -37.77 -11.62
C SER A 5 -2.72 -37.97 -11.88
N LEU A 6 -2.37 -38.20 -13.15
CA LEU A 6 -1.02 -38.06 -13.64
C LEU A 6 -0.71 -36.55 -13.62
N ILE A 7 0.22 -36.12 -12.77
CA ILE A 7 0.96 -34.88 -13.02
C ILE A 7 2.32 -35.34 -13.53
N MET A 8 2.58 -35.08 -14.81
CA MET A 8 3.92 -35.24 -15.37
C MET A 8 4.82 -34.21 -14.70
N ASP A 9 5.88 -34.67 -14.06
CA ASP A 9 6.97 -33.83 -13.59
C ASP A 9 7.57 -33.09 -14.80
N VAL A 10 7.20 -31.81 -14.96
CA VAL A 10 7.93 -30.93 -15.87
C VAL A 10 9.21 -30.54 -15.15
N ASN A 11 10.26 -31.29 -15.48
CA ASN A 11 11.64 -30.97 -15.21
C ASN A 11 11.97 -29.62 -15.88
N GLY A 12 11.90 -28.52 -15.12
CA GLY A 12 12.12 -27.16 -15.61
C GLY A 12 12.78 -26.30 -14.54
N THR A 13 14.09 -26.13 -14.67
CA THR A 13 14.96 -25.05 -14.15
C THR A 13 14.34 -24.08 -13.14
N VAL A 14 14.91 -24.05 -11.92
CA VAL A 14 14.78 -22.92 -10.98
C VAL A 14 15.37 -21.67 -11.64
N GLU A 15 14.52 -20.87 -12.28
CA GLU A 15 14.85 -19.52 -12.74
C GLU A 15 14.46 -18.54 -11.62
N GLY A 16 15.47 -18.14 -10.82
CA GLY A 16 15.35 -17.34 -9.62
C GLY A 16 14.99 -15.86 -9.87
N GLY A 17 13.74 -15.61 -10.28
CA GLY A 17 13.12 -14.28 -10.21
C GLY A 17 12.23 -14.13 -8.97
N PRO A 18 12.00 -12.90 -8.47
CA PRO A 18 11.01 -12.68 -7.42
C PRO A 18 9.62 -13.12 -7.89
N ARG A 19 8.88 -13.83 -7.04
CA ARG A 19 7.48 -14.22 -7.29
C ARG A 19 6.62 -12.98 -7.54
N GLU A 20 5.94 -12.92 -8.68
CA GLU A 20 4.96 -11.87 -8.97
C GLU A 20 3.71 -12.02 -8.10
N PHE A 21 3.13 -10.92 -7.65
CA PHE A 21 1.90 -10.90 -6.84
C PHE A 21 0.65 -11.28 -7.64
N ASP A 22 -0.37 -11.75 -6.91
CA ASP A 22 -1.57 -12.33 -7.48
C ASP A 22 -2.66 -11.26 -7.70
N CYS A 23 -2.81 -10.34 -6.75
CA CYS A 23 -3.86 -9.31 -6.78
C CYS A 23 -3.48 -8.06 -5.97
N PHE A 24 -4.27 -7.00 -6.10
CA PHE A 24 -4.18 -5.81 -5.25
C PHE A 24 -5.22 -5.81 -4.13
N ALA A 25 -4.81 -5.48 -2.92
CA ALA A 25 -5.68 -5.13 -1.82
C ALA A 25 -5.76 -3.60 -1.69
N LEU A 26 -6.96 -3.03 -1.87
CA LEU A 26 -7.23 -1.63 -1.56
C LEU A 26 -7.73 -1.52 -0.11
N ALA A 27 -6.88 -1.02 0.77
CA ALA A 27 -7.23 -0.78 2.16
C ALA A 27 -7.80 0.63 2.32
N LEU A 28 -9.01 0.71 2.85
CA LEU A 28 -9.66 1.98 3.22
C LEU A 28 -9.67 2.13 4.74
N GLN A 29 -9.57 3.36 5.21
CA GLN A 29 -9.64 3.70 6.63
C GLN A 29 -10.77 4.68 6.90
N TRP A 30 -11.43 4.52 8.05
CA TRP A 30 -12.52 5.39 8.49
C TRP A 30 -12.00 6.48 9.45
N PRO A 31 -11.99 7.77 9.03
CA PRO A 31 -11.50 8.85 9.87
C PRO A 31 -12.27 9.00 11.18
N GLY A 32 -13.57 8.73 11.19
CA GLY A 32 -14.38 8.84 12.40
C GLY A 32 -13.84 7.99 13.56
N THR A 33 -13.36 6.78 13.28
CA THR A 33 -12.76 5.90 14.31
C THR A 33 -11.34 6.33 14.66
N ILE A 34 -10.52 6.67 13.67
CA ILE A 34 -9.10 7.01 13.88
C ILE A 34 -8.96 8.36 14.59
N CYS A 35 -9.68 9.37 14.10
CA CYS A 35 -9.61 10.73 14.60
C CYS A 35 -10.27 10.90 15.98
N HIS A 36 -11.16 9.98 16.39
CA HIS A 36 -11.84 10.06 17.69
C HIS A 36 -10.88 10.15 18.88
N ARG A 37 -9.71 9.50 18.80
CA ARG A 37 -8.68 9.52 19.85
C ARG A 37 -7.53 10.50 19.57
N THR A 38 -7.66 11.34 18.55
CA THR A 38 -6.63 12.34 18.24
C THR A 38 -6.68 13.47 19.26
N SER A 39 -5.67 13.50 20.15
CA SER A 39 -5.51 14.55 21.15
C SER A 39 -4.41 15.57 20.80
N HIS A 40 -3.56 15.27 19.82
CA HIS A 40 -2.46 16.11 19.39
C HIS A 40 -2.49 16.35 17.88
N CYS A 41 -2.33 17.61 17.48
CA CYS A 41 -2.36 18.04 16.09
C CYS A 41 -0.97 18.40 15.56
N CYS A 42 -0.78 18.21 14.27
CA CYS A 42 0.43 18.52 13.54
C CYS A 42 0.07 18.76 12.07
N SER A 43 1.00 19.32 11.29
CA SER A 43 0.76 19.68 9.89
C SER A 43 0.37 18.49 9.00
N SER A 44 0.85 17.28 9.30
CA SER A 44 0.55 16.09 8.52
C SER A 44 -0.75 15.38 8.91
N ASN A 45 -1.37 15.71 10.04
CA ASN A 45 -2.54 15.01 10.54
C ASN A 45 -3.82 15.65 10.01
N ALA A 46 -4.48 14.99 9.06
CA ALA A 46 -5.71 15.47 8.47
C ALA A 46 -6.92 15.46 9.41
N CYS A 47 -6.86 14.76 10.56
CA CYS A 47 -7.89 14.89 11.60
C CYS A 47 -8.04 16.32 12.11
N CYS A 48 -6.97 17.14 12.00
CA CYS A 48 -6.88 18.49 12.54
C CYS A 48 -7.07 19.60 11.51
N ARG A 49 -7.66 19.30 10.34
CA ARG A 49 -7.90 20.29 9.27
C ARG A 49 -9.20 21.08 9.44
N GLY A 50 -9.85 20.98 10.60
CA GLY A 50 -11.08 21.72 10.91
C GLY A 50 -12.24 21.27 10.02
N THR A 51 -12.89 22.21 9.32
CA THR A 51 -13.97 21.89 8.37
C THR A 51 -13.50 21.07 7.18
N ASN A 52 -12.19 21.02 6.92
CA ASN A 52 -11.58 20.24 5.85
C ASN A 52 -11.05 18.87 6.34
N SER A 53 -11.37 18.47 7.58
CA SER A 53 -11.06 17.11 8.05
C SER A 53 -11.90 16.09 7.29
N PRO A 54 -11.32 14.92 6.94
CA PRO A 54 -12.01 13.93 6.11
C PRO A 54 -13.20 13.31 6.86
N THR A 55 -14.36 13.29 6.22
CA THR A 55 -15.62 12.72 6.74
C THR A 55 -16.05 11.45 6.01
N GLU A 56 -15.28 11.02 5.03
CA GLU A 56 -15.52 9.84 4.19
C GLU A 56 -14.36 8.86 4.34
N PHE A 57 -14.51 7.63 3.83
CA PHE A 57 -13.39 6.70 3.77
C PHE A 57 -12.24 7.32 2.99
N THR A 58 -11.04 7.22 3.56
CA THR A 58 -9.80 7.61 2.89
C THR A 58 -8.99 6.36 2.58
N ILE A 59 -8.12 6.46 1.59
CA ILE A 59 -7.18 5.38 1.26
C ILE A 59 -6.19 5.27 2.41
N HIS A 60 -5.98 4.05 2.89
CA HIS A 60 -4.87 3.71 3.77
C HIS A 60 -3.68 3.25 2.92
N GLY A 61 -3.93 2.28 2.04
CA GLY A 61 -2.88 1.67 1.24
C GLY A 61 -3.42 0.93 0.02
N LEU A 62 -2.55 0.73 -0.98
CA LEU A 62 -2.78 -0.15 -2.12
C LEU A 62 -1.63 -1.15 -2.17
N TRP A 63 -1.92 -2.41 -1.85
CA TRP A 63 -0.88 -3.39 -1.53
C TRP A 63 -0.95 -4.58 -2.48
N PRO A 64 0.19 -4.99 -3.06
CA PRO A 64 0.26 -6.29 -3.71
C PRO A 64 0.06 -7.40 -2.67
N ASP A 65 -0.70 -8.43 -3.03
CA ASP A 65 -1.04 -9.54 -2.13
C ASP A 65 -0.96 -10.89 -2.87
N TYR A 66 -0.80 -11.97 -2.10
CA TYR A 66 -0.85 -13.34 -2.61
C TYR A 66 -2.12 -14.04 -2.13
N ASN A 67 -2.65 -14.96 -2.95
CA ASN A 67 -3.86 -15.72 -2.59
C ASN A 67 -3.66 -16.68 -1.41
N ASP A 68 -2.43 -16.87 -0.95
CA ASP A 68 -2.08 -17.66 0.24
C ASP A 68 -2.10 -16.85 1.55
N GLY A 69 -2.45 -15.56 1.49
CA GLY A 69 -2.52 -14.65 2.63
C GLY A 69 -1.18 -14.05 3.06
N THR A 70 -0.10 -14.31 2.32
CA THR A 70 1.18 -13.60 2.47
C THR A 70 1.26 -12.46 1.46
N TRP A 71 2.16 -11.50 1.66
CA TRP A 71 2.34 -10.38 0.73
C TRP A 71 3.83 -10.10 0.48
N PRO A 72 4.20 -9.67 -0.74
CA PRO A 72 5.54 -9.18 -0.97
C PRO A 72 5.73 -7.83 -0.26
N SER A 73 6.89 -7.65 0.35
CA SER A 73 7.29 -6.38 0.96
C SER A 73 8.74 -6.04 0.62
N CYS A 74 9.04 -4.73 0.55
CA CYS A 74 10.40 -4.20 0.42
C CYS A 74 11.16 -4.63 -0.87
N CYS A 75 10.47 -4.76 -2.02
CA CYS A 75 11.03 -5.37 -3.23
C CYS A 75 11.91 -4.44 -4.08
N SER A 76 11.78 -3.11 -3.95
CA SER A 76 12.49 -2.15 -4.80
C SER A 76 13.32 -1.19 -3.98
N ARG A 77 14.61 -1.00 -4.35
CA ARG A 77 15.47 0.06 -3.80
C ARG A 77 15.19 1.44 -4.40
N ALA A 78 14.21 1.56 -5.29
CA ALA A 78 13.82 2.85 -5.83
C ALA A 78 13.40 3.76 -4.69
N ARG A 79 13.93 4.99 -4.68
CA ARG A 79 13.55 5.99 -3.69
C ARG A 79 12.34 6.73 -4.19
N PHE A 80 11.33 6.88 -3.34
CA PHE A 80 10.22 7.77 -3.60
C PHE A 80 10.69 9.20 -3.94
N ASP A 81 10.23 9.73 -5.07
CA ASP A 81 10.37 11.14 -5.45
C ASP A 81 8.99 11.79 -5.52
N VAL A 82 8.75 12.78 -4.65
CA VAL A 82 7.48 13.51 -4.58
C VAL A 82 7.16 14.26 -5.89
N LYS A 83 8.16 14.57 -6.72
CA LYS A 83 7.94 15.27 -7.99
C LYS A 83 7.14 14.44 -8.98
N GLU A 84 7.30 13.11 -8.95
CA GLU A 84 6.59 12.17 -9.82
C GLU A 84 5.07 12.17 -9.56
N ILE A 85 4.67 12.49 -8.33
CA ILE A 85 3.25 12.56 -7.93
C ILE A 85 2.73 14.00 -7.85
N SER A 86 3.54 14.99 -8.21
CA SER A 86 3.16 16.41 -8.09
C SER A 86 1.80 16.77 -8.74
N PRO A 87 1.38 16.17 -9.88
CA PRO A 87 0.07 16.46 -10.46
C PRO A 87 -1.10 15.87 -9.66
N LEU A 88 -0.84 14.95 -8.74
CA LEU A 88 -1.85 14.23 -7.95
C LEU A 88 -2.00 14.78 -6.53
N MET A 89 -1.21 15.79 -6.14
CA MET A 89 -1.09 16.25 -4.76
C MET A 89 -2.44 16.63 -4.14
N ASP A 90 -3.26 17.40 -4.84
CA ASP A 90 -4.59 17.81 -4.33
C ASP A 90 -5.50 16.60 -4.06
N ALA A 91 -5.46 15.60 -4.96
CA ALA A 91 -6.23 14.37 -4.82
C ALA A 91 -5.70 13.51 -3.66
N LEU A 92 -4.37 13.39 -3.54
CA LEU A 92 -3.73 12.63 -2.46
C LEU A 92 -3.98 13.27 -1.10
N GLU A 93 -3.90 14.60 -1.00
CA GLU A 93 -4.22 15.31 0.23
C GLU A 93 -5.67 15.15 0.65
N LYS A 94 -6.59 15.03 -0.32
CA LYS A 94 -8.03 14.86 -0.04
C LYS A 94 -8.41 13.42 0.28
N TYR A 95 -7.98 12.46 -0.55
CA TYR A 95 -8.47 11.08 -0.52
C TYR A 95 -7.48 10.08 0.09
N TRP A 96 -6.19 10.43 0.18
CA TRP A 96 -5.15 9.58 0.78
C TRP A 96 -4.31 10.33 1.84
N PRO A 97 -4.90 11.10 2.78
CA PRO A 97 -4.13 11.82 3.78
C PRO A 97 -3.57 10.91 4.87
N SER A 98 -2.52 11.39 5.55
CA SER A 98 -2.16 10.85 6.87
C SER A 98 -3.16 11.31 7.93
N LEU A 99 -3.57 10.39 8.79
CA LEU A 99 -4.37 10.68 10.00
C LEU A 99 -3.52 10.66 11.28
N TYR A 100 -2.19 10.61 11.12
CA TYR A 100 -1.23 10.46 12.21
C TYR A 100 -0.15 11.56 12.16
N CYS A 101 0.39 11.88 13.34
CA CYS A 101 1.49 12.83 13.49
C CYS A 101 2.89 12.23 13.43
N SER A 102 3.01 10.92 13.65
CA SER A 102 4.28 10.23 13.51
C SER A 102 4.69 10.22 12.04
N ARG A 103 5.92 10.66 11.75
CA ARG A 103 6.55 10.36 10.46
C ARG A 103 6.66 8.85 10.31
N SER A 104 6.19 8.35 9.18
CA SER A 104 6.24 6.93 8.88
C SER A 104 7.67 6.49 8.59
N SER A 105 8.07 5.32 9.09
CA SER A 105 9.37 4.73 8.80
C SER A 105 9.38 4.17 7.38
N THR A 106 10.33 4.58 6.55
CA THR A 106 10.57 3.96 5.26
C THR A 106 11.68 2.93 5.38
N TRP A 107 11.62 1.89 4.53
CA TRP A 107 12.51 0.74 4.65
C TRP A 107 13.97 1.05 4.29
N PHE A 108 14.22 1.86 3.25
CA PHE A 108 15.57 2.18 2.79
C PHE A 108 16.09 3.57 3.20
N SER A 109 15.24 4.46 3.73
CA SER A 109 15.53 5.92 3.73
C SER A 109 15.31 6.64 5.07
N GLY A 110 14.98 5.96 6.16
CA GLY A 110 14.72 6.61 7.46
C GLY A 110 13.26 7.04 7.64
N LYS A 111 12.98 8.24 8.18
CA LYS A 111 11.60 8.73 8.38
C LYS A 111 11.11 9.52 7.15
N GLY A 112 10.02 9.11 6.52
CA GLY A 112 9.43 9.75 5.33
C GLY A 112 8.08 10.41 5.58
N ILE A 113 7.48 10.96 4.52
CA ILE A 113 6.05 11.30 4.49
C ILE A 113 5.24 10.03 4.24
N PHE A 114 3.94 10.08 4.53
CA PHE A 114 3.06 8.92 4.48
C PHE A 114 3.07 8.18 3.13
N TRP A 115 2.96 8.89 2.00
CA TRP A 115 3.00 8.24 0.68
C TRP A 115 4.35 7.57 0.37
N ALA A 116 5.45 8.13 0.88
CA ALA A 116 6.76 7.50 0.74
C ALA A 116 6.85 6.18 1.51
N HIS A 117 6.18 6.08 2.68
CA HIS A 117 6.09 4.84 3.43
C HIS A 117 5.27 3.78 2.70
N GLU A 118 4.10 4.16 2.17
CA GLU A 118 3.28 3.24 1.39
C GLU A 118 4.05 2.74 0.17
N VAL A 119 4.68 3.62 -0.62
CA VAL A 119 5.42 3.22 -1.82
C VAL A 119 6.71 2.45 -1.50
N ASP A 120 7.46 2.79 -0.45
CA ASP A 120 8.73 2.13 -0.13
C ASP A 120 8.52 0.73 0.49
N ILE A 121 7.45 0.53 1.27
CA ILE A 121 7.17 -0.76 1.92
C ILE A 121 6.45 -1.70 0.96
N THR A 122 5.60 -1.17 0.11
CA THR A 122 4.79 -1.97 -0.79
C THR A 122 5.56 -2.17 -2.07
N CYS A 123 5.59 -3.41 -2.55
CA CYS A 123 6.31 -3.76 -3.77
C CYS A 123 5.60 -3.26 -5.03
N MET A 124 5.16 -1.99 -5.05
CA MET A 124 4.47 -1.38 -6.16
C MET A 124 5.40 -1.26 -7.35
N SER A 125 5.27 -2.18 -8.31
CA SER A 125 5.71 -1.96 -9.68
C SER A 125 4.53 -1.40 -10.48
N LEU A 126 4.65 -0.16 -10.97
CA LEU A 126 3.58 0.58 -11.66
C LEU A 126 3.20 0.00 -13.04
N TYR A 127 3.83 -1.09 -13.46
CA TYR A 127 3.74 -1.58 -14.85
C TYR A 127 2.83 -2.79 -15.06
N THR A 128 2.14 -3.28 -14.03
CA THR A 128 1.22 -4.42 -14.19
C THR A 128 -0.20 -4.07 -13.75
N VAL A 129 -1.16 -4.13 -14.68
CA VAL A 129 -2.59 -4.09 -14.36
C VAL A 129 -2.97 -5.46 -13.80
N LYS A 130 -3.33 -5.51 -12.52
CA LYS A 130 -3.80 -6.73 -11.83
C LYS A 130 -5.18 -6.49 -11.24
N SER A 131 -5.94 -7.55 -11.04
CA SER A 131 -7.27 -7.53 -10.41
C SER A 131 -7.18 -7.25 -8.91
N PHE A 132 -8.28 -6.77 -8.32
CA PHE A 132 -8.41 -6.70 -6.87
C PHE A 132 -8.59 -8.10 -6.27
N CYS A 133 -8.07 -8.31 -5.06
CA CYS A 133 -8.24 -9.58 -4.37
C CYS A 133 -9.73 -9.85 -4.10
N PRO A 134 -10.21 -11.09 -4.32
CA PRO A 134 -11.56 -11.46 -3.95
C PRO A 134 -11.75 -11.33 -2.42
N PRO A 135 -12.98 -11.04 -1.96
CA PRO A 135 -13.30 -10.96 -0.54
C PRO A 135 -13.17 -12.31 0.19
#